data_AF-A0A366LDN1-F1
#
_entry.id   AF-A0A366LDN1-F1
#
_cell.length_a   1.000
_cell.length_b   1.000
_cell.length_c   1.000
_cell.angle_alpha   90.00
_cell.angle_beta   90.00
_cell.angle_gamma   90.00
#
_symmetry.space_group_name_H-M   'P 1'
#
loop_
_entity.id
_entity.type
_entity.pdbx_description
1 polymer ?
#
loop_
_entity_poly.entity_id
_entity_poly.type
_entity_poly.pdbx_seq_one_letter_code
_entity_poly.pdbx_strand_id
1 'polypeptide(L)' 'TMVQVEDLPHLHSFIRGLTLDLDAVCAGITLPYSNGPAEGVVNKIKMIKRLMFGRAGFLLLRKMILHR' A
#
# COMPACT_ATOMS: atom_id res chain seq x y z
N THR A 1 -21.66 -3.79 15.36
CA THR A 1 -21.68 -2.37 15.83
C THR A 1 -22.87 -1.69 15.21
N MET A 2 -23.54 -0.75 15.89
CA MET A 2 -24.80 -0.12 15.44
C MET A 2 -24.77 0.45 14.01
N VAL A 3 -23.58 0.80 13.54
CA VAL A 3 -23.28 1.21 12.16
C VAL A 3 -23.69 0.20 11.08
N GLN A 4 -23.74 -1.10 11.37
CA GLN A 4 -24.14 -2.12 10.38
C GLN A 4 -25.67 -2.16 10.14
N VAL A 5 -26.44 -1.51 11.01
CA VAL A 5 -27.92 -1.50 10.97
C VAL A 5 -28.44 -0.34 10.10
N GLU A 6 -27.64 0.72 9.96
CA GLU A 6 -27.97 1.88 9.14
C GLU A 6 -27.46 1.70 7.70
N ASP A 7 -28.21 2.18 6.70
CA ASP A 7 -27.85 2.05 5.28
C ASP A 7 -26.75 3.03 4.84
N LEU A 8 -25.51 2.76 5.26
CA LEU A 8 -24.32 3.54 4.95
C LEU A 8 -23.29 2.68 4.20
N PRO A 9 -23.43 2.48 2.88
CA PRO A 9 -22.63 1.52 2.11
C PRO A 9 -21.13 1.83 2.14
N HIS A 10 -20.73 3.10 2.14
CA HIS A 10 -19.33 3.50 2.24
C HIS A 10 -18.72 3.13 3.60
N LEU A 11 -19.49 3.30 4.68
CA LEU A 11 -19.03 3.01 6.02
C LEU A 11 -18.98 1.49 6.27
N HIS A 12 -19.92 0.75 5.70
CA HIS A 12 -19.89 -0.72 5.71
C HIS A 12 -18.67 -1.27 4.99
N SER A 13 -18.33 -0.71 3.82
CA SER A 13 -17.13 -1.08 3.06
C SER A 13 -15.85 -0.79 3.86
N PHE A 14 -15.77 0.39 4.49
CA PHE A 14 -14.65 0.77 5.33
C PHE A 14 -14.45 -0.18 6.51
N ILE A 15 -15.52 -0.47 7.27
CA ILE A 15 -15.46 -1.41 8.41
C ILE A 15 -15.04 -2.80 7.96
N ARG A 16 -15.53 -3.25 6.79
CA ARG A 16 -15.14 -4.54 6.22
C ARG A 16 -13.65 -4.58 5.89
N GLY A 17 -13.11 -3.51 5.29
CA GLY A 17 -11.67 -3.36 5.06
C GLY A 17 -10.87 -3.44 6.35
N LEU A 18 -11.27 -2.69 7.39
CA LEU A 18 -10.62 -2.75 8.70
C LEU A 18 -10.66 -4.14 9.34
N THR A 19 -11.77 -4.86 9.17
CA THR A 19 -11.91 -6.21 9.72
C THR A 19 -10.99 -7.19 9.00
N LEU A 20 -10.84 -7.05 7.67
CA LEU A 20 -9.91 -7.85 6.88
C LEU A 20 -8.45 -7.58 7.23
N ASP A 21 -8.12 -6.32 7.54
CA ASP A 21 -6.74 -5.90 7.84
C ASP A 21 -6.37 -6.06 9.32
N LEU A 22 -7.28 -6.52 10.19
CA LEU A 22 -7.09 -6.58 11.63
C LEU A 22 -5.83 -7.37 12.03
N ASP A 23 -5.64 -8.56 11.44
CA ASP A 23 -4.49 -9.42 11.72
C ASP A 23 -3.17 -8.74 11.32
N ALA A 24 -3.16 -8.06 10.17
CA ALA A 24 -2.00 -7.32 9.68
C ALA A 24 -1.66 -6.12 10.57
N VAL A 25 -2.68 -5.39 11.06
CA VAL A 25 -2.51 -4.28 12.00
C VAL A 25 -1.97 -4.78 13.34
N CYS A 26 -2.55 -5.84 13.89
CA CYS A 26 -2.05 -6.48 15.11
C CYS A 26 -0.59 -6.92 14.96
N ALA A 27 -0.26 -7.61 13.87
CA ALA A 27 1.11 -8.01 13.58
C ALA A 27 2.06 -6.80 13.47
N GLY A 28 1.62 -5.71 12.83
CA GLY A 28 2.41 -4.49 12.65
C GLY A 28 2.75 -3.73 13.93
N ILE A 29 1.98 -3.90 15.01
CA ILE A 29 2.25 -3.28 16.32
C ILE A 29 2.86 -4.25 17.34
N THR A 30 2.70 -5.57 17.15
CA THR A 30 3.21 -6.59 18.08
C THR A 30 4.58 -7.12 17.68
N LEU A 31 4.87 -7.22 16.37
CA LEU A 31 6.11 -7.79 15.87
C LEU A 31 7.16 -6.69 15.62
N PRO A 32 8.47 -7.03 15.71
CA PRO A 32 9.54 -6.08 15.38
C PRO A 32 9.72 -5.88 13.87
N TYR A 33 8.95 -6.59 13.04
CA TYR A 33 9.08 -6.55 11.59
C TYR A 33 8.21 -5.43 11.00
N SER A 34 8.72 -4.76 9.96
CA SER A 34 8.01 -3.69 9.26
C SER A 34 8.12 -3.88 7.75
N ASN A 35 7.02 -3.63 7.04
CA ASN A 35 6.97 -3.57 5.58
C ASN A 35 7.47 -2.22 5.02
N GLY A 36 7.81 -1.26 5.89
CA GLY A 36 8.21 0.10 5.52
C GLY A 36 9.36 0.17 4.49
N PRO A 37 10.45 -0.63 4.61
CA PRO A 37 11.50 -0.65 3.60
C PRO A 37 11.01 -1.05 2.20
N ALA A 38 10.16 -2.09 2.12
CA ALA A 38 9.59 -2.55 0.86
C ALA A 38 8.64 -1.50 0.25
N GLU A 39 7.79 -0.89 1.07
CA GLU A 39 6.91 0.20 0.66
C GLU A 39 7.68 1.42 0.17
N GLY A 40 8.77 1.77 0.83
CA GLY A 40 9.68 2.85 0.42
C GLY A 40 10.27 2.60 -0.97
N VAL A 41 10.74 1.37 -1.23
CA VAL A 41 11.23 0.97 -2.56
C VAL A 41 10.11 1.08 -3.59
N VAL A 42 8.92 0.54 -3.32
CA VAL A 42 7.76 0.62 -4.23
C VAL A 42 7.38 2.07 -4.50
N ASN A 43 7.40 2.94 -3.49
CA ASN A 43 7.11 4.36 -3.65
C ASN A 43 8.14 5.05 -4.55
N LYS A 44 9.43 4.77 -4.36
CA LYS A 44 10.52 5.27 -5.24
C LYS A 44 10.30 4.83 -6.69
N ILE A 45 9.93 3.57 -6.92
CA ILE A 45 9.64 3.05 -8.27
C ILE A 45 8.46 3.81 -8.89
N LYS A 46 7.36 3.96 -8.15
CA LYS A 46 6.17 4.69 -8.60
C LYS A 46 6.50 6.15 -8.91
N MET A 47 7.32 6.80 -8.09
CA MET A 47 7.79 8.16 -8.30
C MET A 47 8.56 8.29 -9.62
N ILE A 48 9.57 7.43 -9.86
CA ILE A 48 10.36 7.46 -11.10
C ILE A 48 9.44 7.26 -12.32
N LYS A 49 8.52 6.28 -12.27
CA LYS A 49 7.56 6.06 -13.36
C LYS A 49 6.67 7.28 -13.62
N ARG A 50 6.23 8.00 -12.58
CA ARG A 50 5.45 9.24 -12.69
C ARG A 50 6.26 10.40 -13.29
N LEU A 51 7.51 10.58 -12.87
CA LEU A 51 8.43 11.57 -13.45
C LEU A 51 8.66 11.33 -14.95
N MET A 52 8.55 10.08 -15.40
CA MET A 52 8.68 9.69 -16.79
C MET A 52 7.33 9.64 -17.54
N PHE A 53 6.28 10.23 -16.97
CA PHE A 53 4.93 10.27 -17.54
C PHE A 53 4.38 8.88 -17.92
N GLY A 54 4.75 7.85 -17.15
CA GLY A 54 4.33 6.47 -17.41
C GLY A 54 5.02 5.78 -18.59
N ARG A 55 5.94 6.46 -19.30
CA ARG A 55 6.62 5.93 -20.51
C ARG A 55 7.76 4.96 -20.20
N ALA A 56 8.14 4.81 -18.93
CA ALA A 56 9.19 3.91 -18.51
C ALA A 56 8.68 2.47 -18.38
N GLY A 57 9.14 1.59 -19.29
CA GLY A 57 8.99 0.14 -19.17
C GLY A 57 9.94 -0.48 -18.13
N PHE A 58 9.82 -1.79 -17.91
CA PHE A 58 10.54 -2.50 -16.85
C PHE A 58 12.08 -2.36 -16.97
N LEU A 59 12.65 -2.54 -18.16
CA LEU A 59 14.10 -2.45 -18.37
C LEU A 59 14.66 -1.07 -18.01
N LEU A 60 13.93 -0.01 -18.36
CA LEU A 60 14.33 1.38 -18.08
C LEU A 60 14.21 1.70 -16.59
N LEU A 61 13.11 1.29 -15.95
CA LEU A 61 12.96 1.41 -14.50
C LEU A 61 14.08 0.68 -13.75
N ARG A 62 14.35 -0.58 -14.12
CA ARG A 62 15.44 -1.37 -13.55
C ARG A 62 16.79 -0.65 -13.67
N LYS A 63 17.09 -0.08 -14.84
CA LYS A 63 18.32 0.68 -15.06
C LYS A 63 18.43 1.88 -14.10
N MET A 64 17.34 2.64 -13.95
CA MET A 64 17.29 3.83 -13.10
C MET A 64 17.35 3.54 -11.59
N ILE A 65 16.99 2.33 -11.17
CA ILE A 65 16.95 1.94 -9.75
C ILE A 65 18.24 1.26 -9.33
N LEU A 66 18.79 0.34 -10.14
CA LEU A 66 19.93 -0.50 -9.77
C LEU A 66 21.30 0.11 -10.11
N HIS A 67 21.36 1.06 -11.03
CA HIS A 67 22.61 1.68 -11.47
C HIS A 67 22.76 3.12 -10.97
N ARG A 68 22.14 3.44 -9.84
CA ARG A 68 22.39 4.66 -9.07
C ARG A 68 23.28 4.37 -7.88
#